data_AF-A0A4Q6G0Q2-F1
#
_entry.id   AF-A0A4Q6G0Q2-F1
#
_cell.length_a   1.000
_cell.length_b   1.000
_cell.length_c   1.000
_cell.angle_alpha   90.00
_cell.angle_beta   90.00
_cell.angle_gamma   90.00
#
_symmetry.space_group_name_H-M   'P 1'
#
loop_
_entity.id
_entity.type
_entity.pdbx_description
1 polymer ?
#
loop_
_entity_poly.entity_id
_entity_poly.type
_entity_poly.pdbx_seq_one_letter_code
_entity_poly.pdbx_strand_id
1 'polypeptide(L)'
;MRPILCGNACLSLSVVVPGKMPRTYKSFARLFVEADLRPGSSLTLGHEQTSYLVSVLRLKADDSVILFNGRDGAWLARITDPHRKGVTMELVVQTAHQTPAADLWFGFAPLKTGRLDYLVQKATEMG
;
A
#
# COMPACT_ATOMS: atom_id res chain seq x y z
N MET A 1 -37.78 -31.94 -4.29
CA MET A 1 -37.59 -31.66 -5.73
C MET A 1 -36.74 -30.41 -5.87
N ARG A 2 -35.69 -30.51 -6.70
CA ARG A 2 -34.66 -29.50 -7.06
C ARG A 2 -35.24 -28.14 -7.53
N PRO A 3 -34.46 -27.03 -7.63
CA PRO A 3 -33.01 -27.02 -7.83
C PRO A 3 -32.15 -26.01 -7.05
N ILE A 4 -30.88 -26.42 -6.96
CA ILE A 4 -29.66 -25.65 -6.76
C ILE A 4 -29.47 -24.74 -7.99
N LEU A 5 -29.34 -23.43 -7.78
CA LEU A 5 -28.82 -22.51 -8.79
C LEU A 5 -27.53 -21.87 -8.25
N CYS A 6 -26.44 -22.32 -8.86
CA CYS A 6 -25.13 -21.72 -8.86
C CYS A 6 -25.23 -20.29 -9.43
N GLY A 7 -24.67 -19.29 -8.73
CA GLY A 7 -24.71 -17.89 -9.13
C GLY A 7 -23.40 -17.20 -8.76
N ASN A 8 -22.41 -17.34 -9.63
CA ASN A 8 -21.14 -16.64 -9.63
C ASN A 8 -21.38 -15.15 -9.93
N ALA A 9 -21.72 -14.35 -8.91
CA ALA A 9 -21.85 -12.89 -9.04
C ALA A 9 -21.78 -12.21 -7.66
N CYS A 10 -20.72 -12.44 -6.90
CA CYS A 10 -20.39 -11.58 -5.76
C CYS A 10 -19.08 -10.83 -6.07
N LEU A 11 -19.13 -10.00 -7.12
CA LEU A 11 -18.24 -8.85 -7.24
C LEU A 11 -18.62 -7.91 -6.09
N SER A 12 -17.99 -8.17 -4.94
CA SER A 12 -18.07 -7.36 -3.72
C SER A 12 -17.71 -5.92 -4.08
N LEU A 13 -18.75 -5.11 -4.27
CA LEU A 13 -18.70 -3.66 -4.28
C LEU A 13 -18.15 -3.24 -2.91
N SER A 14 -16.83 -3.20 -2.82
CA SER A 14 -16.11 -2.80 -1.61
C SER A 14 -16.28 -1.30 -1.50
N VAL A 15 -17.36 -0.88 -0.83
CA VAL A 15 -17.54 0.51 -0.43
C VAL A 15 -16.29 0.90 0.36
N VAL A 16 -15.46 1.76 -0.22
CA VAL A 16 -14.31 2.35 0.46
C VAL A 16 -14.90 3.29 1.51
N VAL A 17 -14.94 2.84 2.76
CA VAL A 17 -15.30 3.71 3.89
C VAL A 17 -14.15 4.70 4.08
N PRO A 18 -14.42 6.02 4.22
CA PRO A 18 -13.36 7.00 4.47
C PRO A 18 -12.50 6.57 5.67
N GLY A 19 -11.20 6.46 5.43
CA GLY A 19 -10.21 6.13 6.45
C GLY A 19 -10.05 4.65 6.82
N LYS A 20 -10.76 3.70 6.20
CA LYS A 20 -10.62 2.27 6.57
C LYS A 20 -10.46 1.35 5.36
N MET A 21 -9.27 0.77 5.25
CA MET A 21 -8.95 -0.25 4.26
C MET A 21 -9.81 -1.52 4.48
N PRO A 22 -10.46 -2.07 3.43
CA PRO A 22 -11.14 -3.36 3.49
C PRO A 22 -10.23 -4.49 3.98
N ARG A 23 -10.78 -5.45 4.76
CA ARG A 23 -10.00 -6.57 5.33
C ARG A 23 -9.27 -7.40 4.26
N THR A 24 -9.85 -7.52 3.07
CA THR A 24 -9.28 -8.23 1.92
C THR A 24 -7.89 -7.71 1.53
N TYR A 25 -7.63 -6.41 1.72
CA TYR A 25 -6.38 -5.78 1.30
C TYR A 25 -5.32 -5.70 2.41
N LYS A 26 -5.67 -6.08 3.64
CA LYS A 26 -4.81 -5.93 4.82
C LYS A 26 -3.56 -6.82 4.78
N SER A 27 -3.63 -7.95 4.06
CA SER A 27 -2.52 -8.91 3.94
C SER A 27 -1.48 -8.53 2.88
N PHE A 28 -1.78 -7.57 2.00
CA PHE A 28 -0.83 -7.16 0.97
C PHE A 28 0.29 -6.31 1.56
N ALA A 29 1.48 -6.45 0.99
CA ALA A 29 2.62 -5.61 1.33
C ALA A 29 2.29 -4.14 1.07
N ARG A 30 2.81 -3.25 1.91
CA ARG A 30 2.63 -1.80 1.78
C ARG A 30 3.96 -1.17 1.40
N LEU A 31 3.95 -0.34 0.36
CA LEU A 31 5.14 0.36 -0.11
C LEU A 31 4.86 1.86 -0.22
N PHE A 32 5.75 2.65 0.39
CA PHE A 32 5.74 4.09 0.24
C PHE A 32 6.41 4.49 -1.09
N VAL A 33 5.78 5.40 -1.83
CA VAL A 33 6.30 5.95 -3.08
C VAL A 33 6.15 7.47 -3.10
N GLU A 34 7.06 8.17 -3.78
CA GLU A 34 6.97 9.63 -3.93
C GLU A 34 6.08 10.06 -5.09
N ALA A 35 5.82 9.18 -6.06
CA ALA A 35 5.03 9.48 -7.25
C ALA A 35 3.56 9.80 -6.93
N ASP A 36 2.93 10.58 -7.80
CA ASP A 36 1.48 10.82 -7.77
C ASP A 36 0.73 9.52 -8.07
N LEU A 37 -0.33 9.24 -7.31
CA LEU A 37 -1.16 8.05 -7.47
C LEU A 37 -2.51 8.43 -8.07
N ARG A 38 -2.77 7.94 -9.28
CA ARG A 38 -3.99 8.25 -10.04
C ARG A 38 -4.60 6.98 -10.62
N PRO A 39 -5.93 6.93 -10.81
CA PRO A 39 -6.57 5.75 -11.36
C PRO A 39 -6.11 5.49 -12.80
N GLY A 40 -5.76 4.24 -13.09
CA GLY A 40 -5.34 3.81 -14.42
C GLY A 40 -3.95 4.27 -14.87
N SER A 41 -3.15 4.90 -14.00
CA SER A 41 -1.75 5.21 -14.34
C SER A 41 -0.81 4.05 -14.04
N SER A 42 0.24 3.93 -14.85
CA SER A 42 1.35 3.01 -14.63
C SER A 42 2.50 3.70 -13.89
N LEU A 43 3.12 3.00 -12.96
CA LEU A 43 4.29 3.46 -12.22
C LEU A 43 5.45 2.48 -12.40
N THR A 44 6.63 3.01 -12.73
CA THR A 44 7.88 2.24 -12.71
C THR A 44 8.65 2.61 -11.45
N LEU A 45 8.99 1.61 -10.65
CA LEU A 45 9.69 1.80 -9.38
C LEU A 45 11.20 1.93 -9.58
N GLY A 46 11.83 2.69 -8.67
CA GLY A 46 13.29 2.80 -8.61
C GLY A 46 13.98 1.49 -8.21
N HIS A 47 15.31 1.49 -8.23
CA HIS A 47 16.12 0.30 -7.95
C HIS A 47 15.89 -0.27 -6.54
N GLU A 48 15.87 0.58 -5.51
CA GLU A 48 15.72 0.12 -4.12
C GLU A 48 14.36 -0.55 -3.88
N GLN A 49 13.28 0.11 -4.32
CA GLN A 49 11.91 -0.42 -4.25
C GLN A 49 11.77 -1.72 -5.04
N THR A 50 12.36 -1.78 -6.24
CA THR A 50 12.39 -3.00 -7.07
C THR A 50 13.06 -4.16 -6.35
N SER A 51 14.23 -3.92 -5.74
CA SER A 51 14.97 -4.94 -4.99
C SER A 51 14.17 -5.42 -3.78
N TYR A 52 13.50 -4.52 -3.07
CA TYR A 52 12.63 -4.88 -1.95
C TYR A 52 11.46 -5.78 -2.39
N LEU A 53 10.75 -5.42 -3.47
CA LEU A 53 9.62 -6.22 -3.94
C LEU A 53 10.03 -7.58 -4.52
N VAL A 54 11.07 -7.64 -5.35
CA VAL A 54 11.44 -8.86 -6.09
C VAL A 54 12.41 -9.76 -5.31
N SER A 55 13.39 -9.18 -4.61
CA SER A 55 14.42 -9.97 -3.93
C SER A 55 14.01 -10.32 -2.50
N VAL A 56 13.47 -9.35 -1.76
CA VAL A 56 13.10 -9.54 -0.35
C VAL A 56 11.72 -10.18 -0.23
N LEU A 57 10.70 -9.56 -0.83
CA LEU A 57 9.32 -10.04 -0.76
C LEU A 57 9.00 -11.15 -1.78
N ARG A 58 9.84 -11.32 -2.81
CA ARG A 58 9.73 -12.37 -3.84
C ARG A 58 8.41 -12.33 -4.63
N LEU A 59 7.89 -11.12 -4.85
CA LEU A 59 6.69 -10.90 -5.64
C LEU A 59 6.96 -11.12 -7.14
N LYS A 60 5.92 -11.54 -7.86
CA LYS A 60 5.91 -11.88 -9.28
C LYS A 60 4.92 -11.02 -10.06
N ALA A 61 4.86 -11.22 -11.38
CA ALA A 61 3.78 -10.67 -12.19
C ALA A 61 2.41 -11.08 -11.64
N ASP A 62 1.44 -10.18 -11.76
CA ASP A 62 0.07 -10.28 -11.23
C ASP A 62 -0.06 -10.24 -9.69
N ASP A 63 1.03 -10.27 -8.93
CA ASP A 63 0.96 -9.99 -7.49
C ASP A 63 0.58 -8.53 -7.22
N SER A 64 -0.10 -8.32 -6.09
CA SER A 64 -0.61 -7.02 -5.70
C SER A 64 0.10 -6.45 -4.47
N VAL A 65 0.30 -5.13 -4.48
CA VAL A 65 0.92 -4.35 -3.42
C VAL A 65 0.08 -3.11 -3.16
N ILE A 66 0.03 -2.65 -1.92
CA ILE A 66 -0.58 -1.37 -1.58
C ILE A 66 0.46 -0.27 -1.67
N LEU A 67 0.26 0.67 -2.59
CA LEU A 67 1.06 1.88 -2.72
C LEU A 67 0.42 3.04 -1.97
N PHE A 68 1.23 3.88 -1.35
CA PHE A 68 0.76 5.10 -0.70
C PHE A 68 1.87 6.16 -0.73
N ASN A 69 1.48 7.43 -0.71
CA ASN A 69 2.40 8.56 -0.82
C ASN A 69 2.12 9.69 0.21
N GLY A 70 1.22 9.43 1.16
CA GLY A 70 0.85 10.38 2.22
C GLY A 70 -0.05 11.53 1.77
N ARG A 71 -0.51 11.57 0.51
CA ARG A 71 -1.40 12.62 -0.02
C ARG A 71 -2.60 12.11 -0.83
N ASP A 72 -2.42 11.04 -1.62
CA ASP A 72 -3.43 10.52 -2.54
C ASP A 72 -4.20 9.30 -1.96
N GLY A 73 -3.94 8.97 -0.69
CA GLY A 73 -4.48 7.77 -0.03
C GLY A 73 -3.71 6.50 -0.39
N ALA A 74 -4.35 5.35 -0.14
CA ALA A 74 -3.77 4.03 -0.38
C ALA A 74 -4.38 3.37 -1.61
N TRP A 75 -3.54 2.81 -2.48
CA TRP A 75 -3.92 2.26 -3.77
C TRP A 75 -3.47 0.82 -3.93
N LEU A 76 -4.36 -0.03 -4.44
CA LEU A 76 -3.99 -1.35 -4.90
C LEU A 76 -3.28 -1.21 -6.25
N ALA A 77 -2.04 -1.67 -6.30
CA ALA A 77 -1.26 -1.74 -7.52
C ALA A 77 -0.94 -3.21 -7.85
N ARG A 78 -1.02 -3.57 -9.13
CA ARG A 78 -0.68 -4.89 -9.63
C ARG A 78 0.63 -4.82 -10.40
N ILE A 79 1.53 -5.77 -10.16
CA ILE A 79 2.79 -5.87 -10.89
C ILE A 79 2.50 -6.35 -12.33
N THR A 80 2.84 -5.53 -13.32
CA THR A 80 2.68 -5.87 -14.74
C THR A 80 3.96 -6.45 -15.32
N ASP A 81 5.12 -5.94 -14.90
CA ASP A 81 6.43 -6.44 -15.32
C ASP A 81 7.41 -6.46 -14.14
N PRO A 82 7.74 -7.66 -13.60
CA PRO A 82 8.73 -7.82 -12.54
C PRO A 82 10.16 -7.84 -13.11
N HIS A 83 10.62 -6.72 -13.68
CA HIS A 83 11.99 -6.65 -14.22
C HIS A 83 12.99 -6.20 -13.15
N ARG A 84 14.18 -6.84 -13.12
CA ARG A 84 15.20 -6.58 -12.08
C ARG A 84 15.76 -5.14 -12.10
N LYS A 85 15.66 -4.45 -13.24
CA LYS A 85 16.07 -3.04 -13.40
C LYS A 85 14.98 -2.04 -13.02
N GLY A 86 13.73 -2.47 -12.87
CA GLY A 86 12.60 -1.61 -12.58
C GLY A 86 11.30 -2.41 -12.68
N VAL A 87 10.58 -2.51 -11.57
CA VAL A 87 9.25 -3.13 -11.55
C VAL A 87 8.23 -2.13 -12.07
N THR A 88 7.44 -2.53 -13.07
CA THR A 88 6.30 -1.73 -13.55
C THR A 88 5.02 -2.25 -12.91
N MET A 89 4.17 -1.32 -12.49
CA MET A 89 2.91 -1.60 -11.82
C MET A 89 1.79 -0.75 -12.39
N GLU A 90 0.57 -1.30 -12.38
CA GLU A 90 -0.66 -0.61 -12.74
C GLU A 90 -1.46 -0.29 -11.47
N LEU A 91 -1.92 0.96 -11.33
CA LEU A 91 -2.82 1.36 -10.24
C LEU A 91 -4.26 0.96 -10.55
N VAL A 92 -4.77 -0.03 -9.80
CA VAL A 92 -6.05 -0.68 -10.04
C VAL A 92 -7.19 0.07 -9.36
N VAL A 93 -7.12 0.28 -8.05
CA VAL A 93 -8.21 0.90 -7.27
C VAL A 93 -7.69 1.57 -6.01
N GLN A 94 -8.31 2.68 -5.62
CA GLN A 94 -8.07 3.30 -4.31
C GLN A 94 -8.73 2.45 -3.22
N THR A 95 -7.93 1.98 -2.26
CA THR A 95 -8.39 1.09 -1.17
C THR A 95 -8.70 1.84 0.13
N ALA A 96 -8.13 3.03 0.31
CA ALA A 96 -8.44 3.93 1.41
C ALA A 96 -8.16 5.39 1.02
N HIS A 97 -9.00 6.31 1.49
CA HIS A 97 -8.75 7.75 1.39
C HIS A 97 -7.56 8.16 2.27
N GLN A 98 -6.97 9.32 1.95
CA GLN A 98 -5.91 9.91 2.76
C GLN A 98 -6.45 10.28 4.15
N THR A 99 -5.75 9.81 5.18
CA THR A 99 -6.03 10.22 6.57
C THR A 99 -5.58 11.67 6.75
N PRO A 100 -6.38 12.54 7.40
CA PRO A 100 -5.94 13.88 7.77
C PRO A 100 -4.66 13.85 8.61
N ALA A 101 -3.85 14.89 8.50
CA ALA A 101 -2.68 15.05 9.35
C ALA A 101 -3.10 15.16 10.83
N ALA A 102 -2.33 14.52 11.72
CA ALA A 102 -2.51 14.67 13.16
C ALA A 102 -2.17 16.10 13.58
N ASP A 103 -2.84 16.61 14.61
CA ASP A 103 -2.58 17.91 15.23
C ASP A 103 -1.55 17.82 16.39
N LEU A 104 -1.04 16.62 16.67
CA LEU A 104 -0.08 16.34 17.72
C LEU A 104 1.33 16.82 17.36
N TRP A 105 1.92 17.61 18.26
CA TRP A 105 3.34 17.97 18.19
C TRP A 105 4.14 17.10 19.15
N PHE A 106 5.02 16.25 18.59
CA PHE A 106 5.88 15.38 19.38
C PHE A 106 7.30 15.95 19.50
N GLY A 107 7.62 16.48 20.68
CA GLY A 107 8.93 17.05 20.99
C GLY A 107 9.73 16.15 21.94
N PHE A 108 11.02 15.96 21.65
CA PHE A 108 11.94 15.19 22.50
C PHE A 108 13.34 15.81 22.47
N ALA A 109 14.12 15.62 23.55
CA ALA A 109 15.51 16.05 23.60
C ALA A 109 16.40 15.10 22.78
N PRO A 110 17.44 15.58 22.07
CA PRO A 110 18.33 14.73 21.27
C PRO A 110 18.90 13.56 22.07
N LEU A 111 18.69 12.34 21.57
CA LEU A 111 19.15 11.10 22.18
C LEU A 111 20.36 10.52 21.43
N LYS A 112 21.13 9.66 22.11
CA LYS A 112 22.21 8.89 21.49
C LYS A 112 21.67 7.96 20.40
N THR A 113 22.44 7.79 19.33
CA THR A 113 22.15 6.94 18.16
C THR A 113 21.68 5.55 18.60
N GLY A 114 20.55 5.08 18.05
CA GLY A 114 19.86 3.83 18.41
C GLY A 114 18.60 4.01 19.29
N ARG A 115 18.60 4.95 20.25
CA ARG A 115 17.37 5.28 21.01
C ARG A 115 16.43 6.18 20.22
N LEU A 116 17.00 6.97 19.30
CA LEU A 116 16.25 7.84 18.40
C LEU A 116 15.34 7.02 17.47
N ASP A 117 15.87 6.00 16.82
CA ASP A 117 15.11 5.18 15.85
C ASP A 117 13.94 4.48 16.53
N TYR A 118 14.17 3.95 17.74
CA TYR A 118 13.12 3.35 18.56
C TYR A 118 12.03 4.36 18.92
N LEU A 119 12.42 5.57 19.35
CA LEU A 119 11.48 6.63 19.70
C LEU A 119 10.65 7.07 18.48
N VAL A 120 11.27 7.26 17.32
CA VAL A 120 10.58 7.62 16.06
C VAL A 120 9.61 6.53 15.64
N GLN A 121 10.01 5.26 15.74
CA GLN A 121 9.13 4.13 15.44
C GLN A 121 7.90 4.13 16.36
N LYS A 122 8.10 4.27 17.67
CA LYS A 122 6.98 4.24 18.64
C LYS A 122 6.07 5.44 18.56
N ALA A 123 6.61 6.63 18.30
CA ALA A 123 5.79 7.79 17.98
C ALA A 123 4.90 7.51 16.76
N THR A 124 5.50 7.04 15.66
CA THR A 124 4.76 6.75 14.42
C THR A 124 3.69 5.66 14.58
N GLU A 125 3.93 4.64 15.42
CA GLU A 125 2.96 3.56 15.68
C GLU A 125 1.74 4.01 16.51
N MET A 126 1.91 5.03 17.37
CA MET A 126 0.82 5.55 18.22
C MET A 126 -0.13 6.48 17.47
N GLY A 127 0.30 7.02 16.32
CA GLY A 127 -0.43 8.02 15.53
C GLY A 127 -0.04 9.44 15.91
#